data_AF-A0A2E1JA69-F1
#
_entry.id   AF-A0A2E1JA69-F1
#
_cell.length_a   1.000
_cell.length_b   1.000
_cell.length_c   1.000
_cell.angle_alpha   90.00
_cell.angle_beta   90.00
_cell.angle_gamma   90.00
#
_symmetry.space_group_name_H-M   'P 1'
#
loop_
_entity.id
_entity.type
_entity.pdbx_description
1 polymer ?
#
loop_
_entity_poly.entity_id
_entity_poly.type
_entity_poly.pdbx_seq_one_letter_code
_entity_poly.pdbx_strand_id
1 'polypeptide(L)' 'MPDASKLSIATGQLGPVCAITGKAMTFAEAIVLDDQFVCWEAYVEATGADSASEGKQVSDLNLD' A
#
# COMPACT_ATOMS: atom_id res chain seq x y z
N MET A 1 1.13 -10.89 20.48
CA MET A 1 2.44 -10.59 19.87
C MET A 1 2.27 -10.69 18.37
N PRO A 2 2.75 -9.74 17.55
CA PRO A 2 2.64 -9.84 16.10
C PRO A 2 3.40 -11.08 15.59
N ASP A 3 2.92 -11.64 14.48
CA ASP A 3 3.52 -12.82 13.85
C ASP A 3 4.88 -12.45 13.24
N ALA A 4 5.96 -13.03 13.80
CA ALA A 4 7.32 -12.74 13.37
C ALA A 4 7.61 -13.17 11.93
N SER A 5 6.86 -14.14 11.38
CA SER A 5 7.03 -14.60 10.00
C SER A 5 6.57 -13.56 8.96
N LYS A 6 5.77 -12.57 9.39
CA LYS A 6 5.25 -11.49 8.55
C LYS A 6 6.08 -10.20 8.66
N LEU A 7 7.21 -10.24 9.37
CA LEU A 7 8.06 -9.09 9.61
C LEU A 7 9.45 -9.32 9.00
N SER A 8 10.10 -8.23 8.62
CA SER A 8 11.44 -8.20 8.05
C SER A 8 12.26 -7.07 8.66
N ILE A 9 13.57 -7.28 8.72
CA ILE A 9 14.58 -6.26 9.09
C ILE A 9 15.48 -5.89 7.90
N ALA A 10 15.17 -6.39 6.70
CA ALA A 10 16.02 -6.27 5.51
C ALA A 10 16.20 -4.81 5.05
N THR A 11 15.30 -3.92 5.42
CA THR A 11 15.33 -2.48 5.10
C THR A 11 16.11 -1.65 6.14
N GLY A 12 16.79 -2.31 7.09
CA GLY A 12 17.55 -1.64 8.16
C GLY A 12 16.69 -1.19 9.35
N GLN A 13 15.37 -1.40 9.28
CA GLN A 13 14.40 -1.18 10.35
C GLN A 13 13.39 -2.33 10.37
N LEU A 14 12.65 -2.48 11.47
CA LEU A 14 11.55 -3.45 11.53
C LEU A 14 10.42 -2.95 10.62
N GLY A 15 10.03 -3.78 9.67
CA GLY A 15 8.91 -3.52 8.77
C GLY A 15 8.20 -4.80 8.35
N PRO A 16 7.06 -4.69 7.67
CA PRO A 16 6.30 -5.86 7.27
C PRO A 16 6.84 -6.50 5.98
N VAL A 17 6.45 -7.75 5.76
CA VAL A 17 6.56 -8.43 4.46
C VAL A 17 5.22 -8.31 3.75
N CYS A 18 5.24 -7.96 2.46
CA CYS A 18 4.03 -7.94 1.65
C CYS A 18 3.41 -9.35 1.60
N ALA A 19 2.15 -9.47 1.98
CA ALA A 19 1.44 -10.75 2.02
C ALA A 19 1.23 -11.40 0.65
N ILE A 20 1.29 -10.61 -0.43
CA ILE A 20 1.05 -11.07 -1.82
C ILE A 20 2.38 -11.35 -2.54
N THR A 21 3.32 -10.39 -2.52
CA THR A 21 4.56 -10.47 -3.30
C THR A 21 5.76 -11.01 -2.52
N GLY A 22 5.69 -11.06 -1.18
CA GLY A 22 6.81 -11.43 -0.32
C GLY A 22 7.91 -10.37 -0.21
N LYS A 23 7.73 -9.19 -0.80
CA LYS A 23 8.68 -8.06 -0.71
C LYS A 23 8.78 -7.56 0.73
N ALA A 24 10.01 -7.39 1.23
CA ALA A 24 10.25 -6.71 2.49
C ALA A 24 10.06 -5.20 2.32
N MET A 25 9.39 -4.56 3.27
CA MET A 25 9.02 -3.14 3.22
C MET A 25 9.24 -2.48 4.57
N THR A 26 9.23 -1.15 4.61
CA THR A 26 9.02 -0.39 5.84
C THR A 26 7.53 -0.25 6.16
N PHE A 27 7.16 0.04 7.41
CA PHE A 27 5.75 0.32 7.74
C PHE A 27 5.20 1.57 7.05
N ALA A 28 6.06 2.50 6.63
CA ALA A 28 5.65 3.69 5.89
C ALA A 28 5.22 3.38 4.43
N GLU A 29 5.74 2.29 3.86
CA GLU A 29 5.42 1.84 2.50
C GLU A 29 4.25 0.84 2.46
N ALA A 30 3.87 0.29 3.61
CA ALA A 30 2.88 -0.76 3.71
C ALA A 30 1.45 -0.20 3.70
N ILE A 31 0.59 -0.82 2.91
CA ILE A 31 -0.84 -0.52 2.86
C ILE A 31 -1.59 -1.66 3.56
N VAL A 32 -2.58 -1.32 4.39
CA VAL A 32 -3.43 -2.32 5.05
C VAL A 32 -4.57 -2.69 4.11
N LEU A 33 -4.67 -3.98 3.77
CA LEU A 33 -5.74 -4.57 2.97
C LEU A 33 -6.23 -5.83 3.69
N ASP A 34 -7.50 -5.85 4.13
CA ASP A 34 -8.15 -6.98 4.81
C ASP A 34 -7.25 -7.65 5.88
N ASP A 35 -6.80 -6.86 6.86
CA ASP A 35 -5.90 -7.27 7.96
C ASP A 35 -4.49 -7.75 7.55
N GLN A 36 -4.08 -7.48 6.31
CA GLN A 36 -2.74 -7.79 5.80
C GLN A 36 -1.98 -6.53 5.39
N PHE A 37 -0.64 -6.59 5.49
CA PHE A 37 0.24 -5.57 4.92
C PHE A 37 0.61 -5.94 3.48
N VAL A 38 0.36 -5.04 2.54
CA VAL A 38 0.63 -5.24 1.12
C VAL A 38 1.45 -4.08 0.55
N CYS A 39 2.24 -4.35 -0.50
CA CYS A 39 2.96 -3.32 -1.24
C CYS A 39 2.01 -2.59 -2.20
N TRP A 40 2.40 -1.39 -2.64
CA TRP A 40 1.60 -0.60 -3.59
C TRP A 40 1.22 -1.40 -4.84
N GLU A 41 2.17 -2.13 -5.42
CA GLU A 41 1.95 -2.91 -6.64
C GLU A 41 0.85 -3.97 -6.42
N ALA A 42 0.90 -4.66 -5.28
CA ALA A 42 -0.10 -5.67 -4.92
C ALA A 42 -1.46 -5.05 -4.55
N TYR A 43 -1.45 -3.87 -3.94
CA TYR A 43 -2.67 -3.13 -3.61
C TYR A 43 -3.42 -2.71 -4.89
N VAL A 44 -2.71 -2.16 -5.88
CA VAL A 44 -3.28 -1.79 -7.19
C VAL A 44 -3.84 -3.02 -7.89
N GLU A 45 -3.09 -4.13 -7.93
CA GLU A 45 -3.55 -5.37 -8.56
C GLU A 45 -4.80 -5.95 -7.88
N ALA A 46 -4.87 -5.91 -6.55
CA ALA A 46 -5.99 -6.45 -5.79
C ALA A 46 -7.25 -5.57 -5.84
N THR A 47 -7.11 -4.24 -5.92
CA THR A 47 -8.23 -3.30 -5.78
C THR A 47 -8.64 -2.61 -7.08
N GLY A 48 -7.77 -2.59 -8.09
CA GLY A 48 -7.92 -1.76 -9.27
C GLY A 48 -7.80 -0.26 -8.97
N ALA A 49 -7.28 0.12 -7.80
CA ALA A 49 -7.06 1.51 -7.44
C ALA A 49 -5.99 2.14 -8.34
N ASP A 50 -6.14 3.44 -8.61
CA ASP A 50 -5.16 4.25 -9.34
C ASP A 50 -4.91 5.56 -8.59
N SER A 51 -3.87 6.28 -8.99
CA SER A 51 -3.51 7.59 -8.49
C SER A 51 -4.67 8.58 -8.63
N ALA A 52 -5.04 9.23 -7.53
CA ALA A 52 -5.96 10.36 -7.53
C ALA A 52 -5.26 11.70 -7.84
N SER A 53 -3.99 11.67 -8.27
CA SER A 53 -3.21 12.89 -8.59
C SER A 53 -3.70 13.58 -9.86
N GLU A 54 -4.47 12.88 -10.71
CA GLU A 54 -5.10 13.49 -11.86
C GLU A 54 -6.38 14.23 -11.45
N GLY A 55 -6.48 15.49 -11.87
CA GLY A 55 -7.66 16.30 -11.64
C GLY A 55 -8.87 15.71 -12.38
N LYS A 56 -9.94 15.40 -11.64
CA LYS A 56 -11.21 15.03 -12.26
C LYS A 56 -11.89 16.27 -12.82
N GLN A 57 -12.24 16.24 -14.11
CA GLN A 57 -13.06 17.29 -14.70
C GLN A 57 -14.49 17.16 -14.14
N VAL A 58 -14.93 18.17 -13.39
CA VAL A 58 -16.27 18.24 -12.81
C VAL A 58 -17.08 19.23 -13.65
N SER A 59 -18.09 18.73 -14.37
CA SER A 59 -18.90 19.50 -15.32
C SER A 59 -19.59 20.72 -14.71
N ASP A 60 -19.95 20.63 -13.43
CA ASP A 60 -20.75 21.63 -12.73
C ASP A 60 -19.94 22.47 -11.73
N LEU A 61 -18.61 22.33 -11.72
CA LEU A 61 -17.74 23.11 -10.86
C LEU A 61 -17.37 24.42 -11.56
N ASN A 62 -18.09 25.49 -11.23
CA ASN A 62 -17.69 26.82 -11.65
C ASN A 62 -16.53 27.31 -10.76
N LEU A 63 -15.39 27.62 -11.37
CA LEU A 63 -14.15 28.09 -10.72
C LEU A 63 -13.91 29.60 -10.89
N ASP A 64 -14.89 30.33 -11.44
CA ASP A 64 -14.88 31.80 -11.54
C ASP A 64 -14.93 32.50 -10.16
#